data_AF-A0A7V9M0G3-F1
#
_entry.id   AF-A0A7V9M0G3-F1
#
_cell.length_a   1.000
_cell.length_b   1.000
_cell.length_c   1.000
_cell.angle_alpha   90.00
_cell.angle_beta   90.00
_cell.angle_gamma   90.00
#
_symmetry.space_group_name_H-M   'P 1'
#
loop_
_entity.id
_entity.type
_entity.pdbx_description
1 polymer ?
#
loop_
_entity_poly.entity_id
_entity_poly.type
_entity_poly.pdbx_seq_one_letter_code
_entity_poly.pdbx_strand_id
1 'polypeptide(L)' 'MPSKTIIDLLGDKAESILNHKCKIDKSQITLPSPTHVDDIWTYSNRNNRVLQ' A
#
# COMPACT_ATOMS: atom_id res chain seq x y z
N MET A 1 1.63 -16.87 3.97
CA MET A 1 1.61 -17.74 2.77
C MET A 1 0.66 -17.11 1.78
N PRO A 2 1.10 -16.75 0.56
CA PRO A 2 0.20 -16.19 -0.46
C PRO A 2 -0.91 -17.20 -0.80
N SER A 3 -2.12 -16.73 -1.13
CA SER A 3 -3.15 -17.65 -1.62
C SER A 3 -2.70 -18.24 -2.97
N LYS A 4 -3.03 -19.52 -3.23
CA LYS A 4 -2.70 -20.19 -4.50
C LYS A 4 -3.16 -19.37 -5.72
N THR A 5 -4.36 -18.78 -5.62
CA THR A 5 -4.92 -17.88 -6.64
C THR A 5 -4.03 -16.69 -6.96
N ILE A 6 -3.35 -16.09 -5.97
CA ILE A 6 -2.47 -14.94 -6.22
C ILE A 6 -1.19 -15.37 -6.93
N ILE A 7 -0.64 -16.54 -6.61
CA ILE A 7 0.56 -17.07 -7.27
C ILE A 7 0.25 -17.38 -8.74
N ASP A 8 -0.90 -18.01 -9.00
CA ASP A 8 -1.33 -18.35 -10.36
C ASP A 8 -1.57 -17.09 -11.23
N LEU A 9 -2.16 -16.04 -10.64
CA LEU A 9 -2.38 -14.75 -11.33
C LEU A 9 -1.08 -14.01 -11.64
N LEU A 10 -0.09 -14.09 -10.75
CA LEU A 10 1.18 -13.38 -10.89
C LEU A 10 2.21 -14.17 -11.70
N GLY A 11 2.01 -15.49 -11.85
CA GLY A 11 2.84 -16.39 -12.65
C GLY A 11 4.32 -16.27 -12.29
N ASP A 12 5.17 -16.18 -13.31
CA ASP A 12 6.63 -16.13 -13.17
C ASP A 12 7.14 -14.93 -12.34
N LYS A 13 6.32 -13.88 -12.18
CA LYS A 13 6.68 -12.70 -11.39
C LYS A 13 6.27 -12.80 -9.92
N ALA A 14 5.52 -13.84 -9.54
CA ALA A 14 4.96 -13.99 -8.20
C ALA A 14 6.05 -13.90 -7.13
N GLU A 15 7.15 -14.61 -7.30
CA GLU A 15 8.24 -14.63 -6.31
C GLU A 15 8.89 -13.25 -6.15
N SER A 16 9.20 -12.58 -7.26
CA SER A 16 9.83 -11.26 -7.26
C SER A 16 8.93 -10.19 -6.64
N ILE A 17 7.63 -10.19 -6.98
CA ILE A 17 6.68 -9.17 -6.52
C ILE A 17 6.27 -9.41 -5.06
N LEU A 18 5.93 -10.64 -4.69
CA LEU A 18 5.40 -10.95 -3.35
C LEU A 18 6.47 -10.88 -2.27
N ASN A 19 7.72 -11.17 -2.62
CA ASN A 19 8.85 -11.10 -1.68
C ASN A 19 9.68 -9.82 -1.83
N HIS A 20 9.25 -8.87 -2.68
CA HIS A 20 9.97 -7.62 -2.86
C HIS A 20 10.07 -6.85 -1.54
N LYS A 21 11.28 -6.47 -1.16
CA LYS A 21 11.52 -5.52 -0.07
C LYS A 21 12.16 -4.27 -0.63
N CYS A 22 11.48 -3.13 -0.48
CA CYS A 22 12.00 -1.84 -0.91
C CYS A 22 13.31 -1.54 -0.16
N LYS A 23 14.39 -1.34 -0.91
CA LYS A 23 15.68 -0.88 -0.38
C LYS A 23 15.84 0.59 -0.72
N ILE A 24 15.16 1.45 0.04
CA ILE A 24 15.27 2.91 -0.10
C ILE A 24 15.73 3.52 1.22
N ASP A 25 16.43 4.63 1.15
CA ASP A 25 16.83 5.36 2.34
C ASP A 25 15.61 6.04 2.96
N LYS A 26 15.43 5.89 4.28
CA LYS A 26 14.32 6.51 5.02
C LYS A 26 14.36 8.02 4.93
N SER A 27 15.54 8.61 4.76
CA SER A 27 15.70 10.06 4.59
C SER A 27 14.96 10.61 3.35
N GLN A 28 14.70 9.75 2.37
CA GLN A 28 14.00 10.12 1.13
C GLN A 28 12.47 10.02 1.25
N ILE A 29 11.94 9.54 2.38
CA ILE A 29 10.51 9.37 2.60
C ILE A 29 9.95 10.59 3.33
N THR A 30 9.02 11.29 2.70
CA THR A 30 8.25 12.37 3.35
C THR A 30 7.03 11.77 4.04
N LEU A 31 6.95 11.94 5.36
CA LEU A 31 5.77 11.55 6.13
C LEU A 31 4.64 12.57 5.93
N PRO A 32 3.39 12.11 5.84
CA PRO A 32 2.24 13.02 5.77
C PRO A 32 2.08 13.82 7.08
N SER A 33 1.42 14.97 6.99
CA SER A 33 1.01 15.76 8.16
C SER A 33 0.14 14.92 9.11
N PRO A 34 0.19 15.16 10.44
CA PRO A 34 -0.75 14.54 11.39
C PRO A 34 -2.23 14.73 11.02
N THR A 35 -2.56 15.81 10.30
CA THR A 35 -3.93 16.15 9.85
C THR A 35 -4.28 15.64 8.45
N HIS A 36 -3.40 14.86 7.80
CA HIS A 36 -3.56 14.46 6.39
C HIS A 36 -4.87 13.73 6.09
N VAL A 37 -5.40 12.96 7.05
CA VAL A 37 -6.72 12.30 6.92
C VAL A 37 -7.83 13.33 6.79
N ASP A 38 -7.85 14.30 7.70
CA ASP A 38 -8.88 15.35 7.72
C ASP A 38 -8.77 16.29 6.51
N ASP A 39 -7.55 16.66 6.14
CA ASP A 39 -7.31 17.66 5.10
C ASP A 39 -7.55 17.11 3.68
N ILE A 40 -7.23 15.84 3.43
CA ILE A 40 -7.24 15.25 2.07
C ILE A 40 -8.36 14.24 1.89
N TRP A 41 -8.63 13.40 2.87
CA TRP A 41 -9.50 12.23 2.69
C TRP A 41 -10.95 12.49 3.09
N THR A 42 -11.22 13.38 4.04
CA THR A 42 -12.59 13.70 4.51
C THR A 42 -13.50 14.20 3.40
N TYR A 43 -12.96 14.92 2.42
CA TYR A 43 -13.73 15.44 1.28
C TYR A 43 -13.81 14.47 0.09
N SER A 44 -13.17 13.30 0.18
CA SER A 44 -13.18 12.32 -0.90
C SER A 44 -14.49 11.53 -0.90
N ASN A 45 -14.90 11.03 -2.07
CA ASN A 45 -16.04 10.11 -2.20
C ASN A 45 -15.68 8.68 -1.75
N ARG A 46 -15.09 8.56 -0.56
CA ARG A 46 -14.72 7.28 0.06
C ARG A 46 -15.67 6.96 1.19
N ASN A 47 -15.91 5.68 1.39
CA ASN A 47 -16.69 5.21 2.53
C ASN A 47 -15.90 5.44 3.82
N ASN A 48 -16.52 5.99 4.86
CA ASN A 48 -15.87 6.20 6.16
C ASN A 48 -15.28 4.92 6.76
N ARG A 49 -15.82 3.73 6.44
CA ARG A 49 -15.26 2.45 6.90
C ARG A 49 -13.85 2.15 6.39
N VAL A 50 -13.38 2.83 5.34
CA VAL A 50 -12.00 2.68 4.84
C VAL A 50 -11.05 3.76 5.35
N LEU A 51 -11.57 4.73 6.12
CA LEU A 51 -10.80 5.82 6.74
C LEU A 51 -10.53 5.58 8.23
N GLN A 52 -11.15 4.56 8.83
CA GLN A 52 -10.99 4.16 10.24
C GLN A 52 -10.02 2.99 10.41
#